data_AF-A0A553ZS72-F1
#
_entry.id   AF-A0A553ZS72-F1
#
_cell.length_a   1.000
_cell.length_b   1.000
_cell.length_c   1.000
_cell.angle_alpha   90.00
_cell.angle_beta   90.00
_cell.angle_gamma   90.00
#
_symmetry.space_group_name_H-M   'P 1'
#
loop_
_entity.id
_entity.type
_entity.pdbx_description
1 polymer ?
#
loop_
_entity_poly.entity_id
_entity_poly.type
_entity_poly.pdbx_seq_one_letter_code
_entity_poly.pdbx_strand_id
1 'polypeptide(L)' 'AYRKEEGGIYSWMNNSVGPRFAFIGTFMWFSSYIIWMVSTSAKVWVPFSTFLYGSDMTQHWRIAGLEPTQVVGLLAVAWM' A
#
# COMPACT_ATOMS: atom_id res chain seq x y z
N ALA A 1 7.38 26.45 -14.39
CA ALA A 1 6.66 26.56 -15.67
C ALA A 1 5.70 25.37 -15.91
N TYR A 2 4.92 24.94 -14.91
CA TYR A 2 3.95 23.83 -15.06
C TYR A 2 2.75 24.02 -14.10
N ARG A 3 2.21 25.24 -14.03
CA ARG A 3 1.13 25.61 -13.09
C ARG A 3 -0.28 25.47 -13.69
N LYS A 4 -0.40 24.89 -14.90
CA LYS A 4 -1.64 24.85 -15.71
C LYS A 4 -1.92 23.51 -16.42
N GLU A 5 -1.13 22.47 -16.20
CA GLU A 5 -1.47 21.15 -16.74
C GLU A 5 -2.29 20.38 -15.71
N GLU A 6 -3.55 20.07 -16.04
CA GLU A 6 -4.47 19.30 -15.20
C GLU A 6 -4.09 17.80 -15.10
N GLY A 7 -3.05 17.34 -15.80
CA GLY A 7 -2.70 15.93 -15.95
C GLY A 7 -1.71 15.36 -14.93
N GLY A 8 -1.41 16.09 -13.84
CA GLY A 8 -0.62 15.59 -12.70
C GLY A 8 0.79 15.07 -13.06
N ILE A 9 1.32 14.17 -12.23
CA ILE A 9 2.67 13.59 -12.37
C ILE A 9 2.82 12.87 -13.73
N TYR A 10 1.73 12.31 -14.27
CA TYR A 10 1.73 11.61 -15.55
C TYR A 10 1.98 12.54 -16.74
N SER A 11 1.32 13.70 -16.79
CA SER A 11 1.51 14.68 -17.88
C SER A 11 2.94 15.21 -17.91
N TRP A 12 3.52 15.48 -16.74
CA TRP A 12 4.90 15.94 -16.63
C TRP A 12 5.93 14.87 -17.05
N MET A 13 5.71 13.61 -16.65
CA MET A 13 6.57 12.50 -17.03
C MET A 13 6.44 12.11 -18.51
N ASN A 14 5.23 12.20 -19.10
CA ASN A 14 5.03 11.95 -20.52
C ASN A 14 5.81 12.94 -21.39
N ASN A 15 5.80 14.23 -21.01
CA ASN A 15 6.53 15.29 -21.72
C ASN A 15 8.06 15.20 -21.55
N SER A 16 8.54 14.62 -20.45
CA SER A 16 9.97 14.61 -20.08
C SER A 16 10.73 13.33 -20.49
N VAL A 17 10.09 12.16 -20.43
CA VAL A 17 10.77 10.85 -20.60
C VAL A 17 10.06 9.95 -21.63
N GLY A 18 8.90 10.38 -22.13
CA GLY A 18 8.05 9.62 -23.04
C GLY A 18 7.09 8.66 -22.32
N PRO A 19 6.03 8.20 -23.01
CA PRO A 19 4.86 7.54 -22.40
C PRO A 19 5.18 6.22 -21.70
N ARG A 20 6.18 5.47 -22.16
CA ARG A 20 6.56 4.16 -21.55
C ARG A 20 7.17 4.33 -20.16
N PHE A 21 8.13 5.23 -20.03
CA PHE A 21 8.76 5.52 -18.74
C PHE A 21 7.81 6.26 -17.80
N ALA A 22 6.92 7.09 -18.36
CA ALA A 22 5.86 7.74 -17.59
C ALA A 22 4.92 6.72 -16.92
N PHE A 23 4.46 5.72 -17.66
CA PHE A 23 3.62 4.66 -17.10
C PHE A 23 4.36 3.83 -16.05
N ILE A 24 5.60 3.41 -16.34
CA ILE A 24 6.40 2.60 -15.42
C ILE A 24 6.64 3.36 -14.10
N GLY A 25 6.97 4.65 -14.17
CA GLY A 25 7.20 5.47 -12.97
C GLY A 25 5.94 5.68 -12.13
N THR A 26 4.79 5.95 -12.76
CA THR A 26 3.52 6.12 -12.04
C THR A 26 3.04 4.81 -11.44
N PHE A 27 3.22 3.69 -12.15
CA PHE A 27 2.91 2.36 -11.63
C PHE A 27 3.82 1.96 -10.46
N MET A 28 5.14 2.24 -10.55
CA MET A 28 6.06 2.01 -9.44
C MET A 28 5.72 2.87 -8.23
N TRP A 29 5.39 4.15 -8.43
CA TRP A 29 4.96 5.05 -7.36
C TRP A 29 3.70 4.53 -6.67
N PHE A 30 2.68 4.15 -7.45
CA PHE A 30 1.45 3.58 -6.92
C PHE A 30 1.70 2.30 -6.13
N SER A 31 2.50 1.38 -6.68
CA SER A 31 2.86 0.13 -6.00
C SER A 31 3.59 0.38 -4.68
N SER A 32 4.54 1.34 -4.67
CA SER A 32 5.24 1.76 -3.46
C SER A 32 4.29 2.34 -2.41
N TYR A 33 3.31 3.14 -2.85
CA TYR A 33 2.28 3.69 -1.97
C TYR A 33 1.42 2.59 -1.33
N ILE A 34 0.99 1.59 -2.10
CA ILE A 34 0.27 0.43 -1.56
C ILE A 34 1.12 -0.31 -0.52
N ILE A 35 2.39 -0.58 -0.81
CA ILE A 35 3.30 -1.25 0.14
C ILE A 35 3.46 -0.42 1.43
N TRP A 36 3.61 0.89 1.30
CA TRP A 36 3.72 1.80 2.43
C TRP A 36 2.46 1.79 3.31
N MET A 37 1.28 1.79 2.71
CA MET A 37 0.01 1.70 3.45
C MET A 37 -0.11 0.36 4.20
N VAL A 38 0.22 -0.76 3.54
CA VAL A 38 0.19 -2.09 4.19
C VAL A 38 1.19 -2.16 5.36
N SER A 39 2.41 -1.64 5.18
CA SER A 39 3.41 -1.59 6.25
C SER A 39 2.98 -0.71 7.43
N THR A 40 2.30 0.40 7.17
CA THR A 40 1.76 1.29 8.21
C THR A 40 0.64 0.60 8.98
N SER A 41 -0.26 -0.09 8.29
CA SER A 41 -1.34 -0.84 8.94
C SER A 41 -0.80 -1.98 9.83
N ALA A 42 0.23 -2.71 9.38
CA ALA A 42 0.88 -3.74 10.19
C ALA A 42 1.44 -3.18 11.51
N LYS A 43 1.99 -1.97 11.51
CA LYS A 43 2.47 -1.30 12.74
C LYS A 43 1.35 -0.95 13.72
N VAL A 44 0.10 -0.89 13.28
CA VAL A 44 -1.07 -0.67 14.14
C VAL A 44 -1.62 -2.02 14.63
N TRP A 45 -1.82 -2.97 13.72
CA TRP A 45 -2.44 -4.25 14.04
C TRP A 45 -1.54 -5.20 14.84
N VAL A 46 -0.22 -5.20 14.61
CA VAL A 46 0.72 -6.03 15.37
C VAL A 46 0.66 -5.69 16.87
N PRO A 47 0.93 -4.44 17.32
CA PRO A 47 0.84 -4.10 18.74
C PRO A 47 -0.59 -4.19 19.28
N PHE A 48 -1.63 -3.94 18.47
CA PHE A 48 -3.01 -4.17 18.88
C PHE A 48 -3.28 -5.66 19.18
N SER A 49 -2.77 -6.57 18.34
CA SER A 49 -2.87 -8.01 18.58
C SER A 49 -2.08 -8.44 19.82
N THR A 50 -0.88 -7.88 20.02
CA THR A 50 -0.06 -8.14 21.21
C THR A 50 -0.72 -7.60 22.48
N PHE A 51 -1.40 -6.45 22.41
CA PHE A 51 -2.15 -5.89 23.53
C PHE A 51 -3.33 -6.79 23.95
N LEU A 52 -4.06 -7.36 22.99
CA LEU A 52 -5.21 -8.22 23.26
C LEU A 52 -4.82 -9.66 23.65
N TYR A 53 -3.82 -10.24 23.01
CA TYR A 53 -3.48 -11.67 23.11
C TYR A 53 -2.13 -11.94 23.80
N GLY A 54 -1.40 -10.90 24.23
CA GLY A 54 -0.09 -11.02 24.89
C GLY A 54 1.05 -11.50 23.99
N SER A 55 0.78 -11.78 22.71
CA SER A 55 1.76 -12.22 21.71
C SER A 55 1.30 -11.82 20.31
N ASP A 56 2.25 -11.71 19.37
CA ASP A 56 1.93 -11.40 17.97
C ASP A 56 1.19 -12.58 17.33
N MET A 57 -0.10 -12.37 17.08
CA MET A 57 -0.96 -13.36 16.43
C MET A 57 -1.28 -13.01 14.97
N THR A 58 -0.74 -11.90 14.43
CA THR A 58 -1.01 -11.50 13.04
C THR A 58 -0.54 -12.53 12.01
N GLN A 59 0.47 -13.34 12.35
CA GLN A 59 0.96 -14.47 11.54
C GLN A 59 0.19 -15.78 11.77
N HIS A 60 -0.69 -15.84 12.77
CA HIS A 60 -1.44 -17.04 13.15
C HIS A 60 -2.94 -16.94 12.86
N TRP A 61 -3.45 -15.74 12.56
CA TRP A 61 -4.86 -15.52 12.23
C TRP A 61 -5.21 -16.15 10.88
N ARG A 62 -5.76 -17.37 10.94
CA ARG A 62 -6.40 -18.04 9.81
C ARG A 62 -7.91 -17.85 9.93
N ILE A 63 -8.43 -16.80 9.33
CA ILE A 63 -9.88 -16.55 9.30
C ILE A 63 -10.43 -17.15 8.00
N ALA A 64 -11.43 -18.04 8.13
CA ALA A 64 -12.17 -18.61 7.01
C ALA A 64 -11.32 -19.31 5.91
N GLY A 65 -10.16 -19.86 6.28
CA GLY A 65 -9.26 -20.57 5.33
C GLY A 65 -8.30 -19.67 4.54
N LEU A 66 -8.30 -18.36 4.82
CA LEU A 66 -7.35 -17.41 4.23
C LEU A 66 -5.98 -17.50 4.90
N GLU A 67 -4.92 -17.32 4.12
CA GLU A 67 -3.58 -17.21 4.67
C GLU A 67 -3.44 -15.96 5.55
N PRO A 68 -2.57 -15.99 6.58
CA PRO A 68 -2.36 -14.86 7.48
C PRO A 68 -2.02 -13.56 6.73
N THR A 69 -1.26 -13.65 5.65
CA THR A 69 -0.92 -12.52 4.77
C THR A 69 -2.14 -11.91 4.09
N GLN A 70 -3.12 -12.72 3.69
CA GLN A 70 -4.37 -12.27 3.08
C GLN A 70 -5.30 -11.61 4.10
N VAL A 71 -5.37 -12.16 5.31
CA VAL A 71 -6.15 -11.59 6.42
C VAL A 71 -5.59 -10.22 6.83
N VAL A 72 -4.26 -10.11 6.98
CA VAL A 72 -3.59 -8.83 7.24
C VAL A 72 -3.79 -7.85 6.08
N GLY A 73 -3.80 -8.32 4.84
CA GLY A 73 -4.13 -7.50 3.66
C GLY A 73 -5.55 -6.91 3.72
N LEU A 74 -6.55 -7.71 4.10
CA LEU A 74 -7.93 -7.23 4.28
C LEU A 74 -8.06 -6.25 5.44
N LEU A 75 -7.40 -6.54 6.57
CA LEU A 75 -7.35 -5.62 7.71
C LEU A 75 -6.64 -4.31 7.37
N ALA A 76 -5.65 -4.35 6.47
CA ALA A 76 -5.00 -3.16 5.95
C ALA A 76 -5.94 -2.33 5.07
N VAL A 77 -6.73 -2.96 4.19
CA VAL A 77 -7.77 -2.28 3.41
C VAL A 77 -8.84 -1.67 4.31
N ALA A 78 -9.22 -2.34 5.40
CA ALA A 78 -10.20 -1.82 6.36
C ALA A 78 -9.70 -0.62 7.17
N TRP A 79 -8.38 -0.40 7.22
CA TRP A 79 -7.76 0.73 7.92
C TRP A 79 -7.47 1.94 7.01
N MET A 80 -7.32 1.72 5.70
CA MET A 80 -7.19 2.78 4.69
C MET A 80 -8.50 3.53 4.49
#